data_AF-A0A929ARF7-F1
#
_entry.id   AF-A0A929ARF7-F1
#
_cell.length_a   1.000
_cell.length_b   1.000
_cell.length_c   1.000
_cell.angle_alpha   90.00
_cell.angle_beta   90.00
_cell.angle_gamma   90.00
#
_symmetry.space_group_name_H-M   'P 1'
#
loop_
_entity.id
_entity.type
_entity.pdbx_description
1 polymer ?
#
loop_
_entity_poly.entity_id
_entity_poly.type
_entity_poly.pdbx_seq_one_letter_code
_entity_poly.pdbx_strand_id
1 'polypeptide(L)'
;MTTNHLPTDVSNLTERSVVDGTSLVDLRRYDQSRFDRGRPSWFILLWWLVQAIAFPLSIHNFNSFRCWLLRLFGAKIGQGVVIRPTARFTYPWKVEIGDYSWIGDDVVLYSLEWIRIGCHSVISQKSFLCTGSHDIQDPAFSLTTAEIIIGNGVWIAADCFVSPGVQIGSNAVIGTRSSVFSNIPAQQVCWGTPARPHYQREMRQE
;
A
#
# COMPACT_ATOMS: atom_id res chain seq x y z
N MET A 1 2.33 39.32 -58.80
CA MET A 1 2.57 39.83 -57.44
C MET A 1 1.36 39.43 -56.61
N THR A 2 1.37 38.58 -55.59
CA THR A 2 2.39 37.83 -54.86
C THR A 2 1.62 36.68 -54.20
N THR A 3 1.99 35.44 -54.47
CA THR A 3 1.44 34.25 -53.82
C THR A 3 2.04 34.15 -52.41
N ASN A 4 1.21 34.32 -51.37
CA ASN A 4 1.61 34.07 -50.00
C ASN A 4 1.65 32.55 -49.74
N HIS A 5 2.83 31.98 -49.92
CA HIS A 5 3.17 30.66 -49.37
C HIS A 5 3.30 30.80 -47.85
N LEU A 6 2.37 30.21 -47.10
CA LEU A 6 2.63 29.84 -45.71
C LEU A 6 3.63 28.67 -45.74
N PRO A 7 4.76 28.73 -45.03
CA PRO A 7 5.59 27.55 -44.85
C PRO A 7 4.91 26.63 -43.82
N THR A 8 4.16 25.65 -44.30
CA THR A 8 3.87 24.44 -43.54
C THR A 8 5.13 23.57 -43.56
N ASP A 9 6.10 23.89 -42.71
CA ASP A 9 7.12 22.93 -42.33
C ASP A 9 6.96 22.62 -40.85
N VAL A 10 5.97 21.75 -40.58
CA VAL A 10 5.82 21.05 -39.30
C VAL A 10 6.22 19.61 -39.54
N SER A 11 7.41 19.41 -40.11
CA SER A 11 7.93 18.08 -40.40
C SER A 11 9.42 18.00 -40.07
N ASN A 12 9.76 18.03 -38.77
CA ASN A 12 10.92 17.32 -38.19
C ASN A 12 11.10 17.59 -36.68
N LEU A 13 10.05 17.37 -35.87
CA LEU A 13 10.30 16.98 -34.47
C LEU A 13 10.49 15.46 -34.47
N THR A 14 11.73 15.04 -34.65
CA THR A 14 12.13 13.65 -34.53
C THR A 14 11.71 13.13 -33.14
N GLU A 15 10.92 12.06 -33.10
CA GLU A 15 10.46 11.33 -31.89
C GLU A 15 11.59 10.72 -31.03
N ARG A 16 12.84 11.15 -31.21
CA ARG A 16 13.98 10.83 -30.30
C ARG A 16 14.05 11.78 -29.10
N SER A 17 12.92 12.31 -28.63
CA SER A 17 12.87 13.56 -27.87
C SER A 17 12.57 13.43 -26.36
N VAL A 18 12.35 12.23 -25.82
CA VAL A 18 12.08 12.03 -24.37
C VAL A 18 13.03 11.05 -23.70
N VAL A 19 13.39 9.94 -24.37
CA VAL A 19 14.26 8.88 -23.78
C VAL A 19 15.71 9.34 -23.66
N ASP A 20 16.17 10.22 -24.55
CA ASP A 20 17.55 10.72 -24.57
C ASP A 20 17.79 11.86 -23.55
N GLY A 21 16.79 12.19 -22.73
CA GLY A 21 16.91 13.15 -21.64
C GLY A 21 17.91 12.70 -20.56
N THR A 22 18.64 13.64 -19.98
CA THR A 22 19.57 13.32 -18.88
C THR A 22 18.80 12.89 -17.63
N SER A 23 19.22 11.77 -17.03
CA SER A 23 18.63 11.28 -15.78
C SER A 23 19.20 12.05 -14.58
N LEU A 24 18.31 12.56 -13.72
CA LEU A 24 18.68 13.11 -12.42
C LEU A 24 19.05 12.02 -11.41
N VAL A 25 18.59 10.79 -11.65
CA VAL A 25 18.81 9.62 -10.79
C VAL A 25 19.90 8.73 -11.37
N ASP A 26 20.83 8.28 -10.53
CA ASP A 26 21.86 7.29 -10.85
C ASP A 26 21.72 6.07 -9.94
N LEU A 27 20.97 5.07 -10.40
CA LEU A 27 20.70 3.84 -9.64
C LEU A 27 21.96 2.97 -9.40
N ARG A 28 23.10 3.25 -10.05
CA ARG A 28 24.37 2.58 -9.70
C ARG A 28 24.87 2.99 -8.32
N ARG A 29 24.39 4.13 -7.81
CA ARG A 29 24.69 4.65 -6.47
C ARG A 29 23.65 4.23 -5.43
N TYR A 30 22.59 3.52 -5.83
CA TYR A 30 21.55 3.06 -4.93
C TYR A 30 22.12 2.08 -3.91
N ASP A 31 21.85 2.33 -2.64
CA ASP A 31 22.31 1.49 -1.53
C ASP A 31 21.19 1.28 -0.50
N GLN A 32 20.94 0.02 -0.17
CA GLN A 32 20.01 -0.38 0.90
C GLN A 32 20.73 -0.93 2.14
N SER A 33 22.07 -0.87 2.20
CA SER A 33 22.86 -1.46 3.30
C SER A 33 22.46 -0.95 4.68
N ARG A 34 21.96 0.29 4.76
CA ARG A 34 21.50 0.94 5.99
C ARG A 34 20.04 0.64 6.37
N PHE A 35 19.27 0.05 5.46
CA PHE A 35 17.86 -0.24 5.72
C PHE A 35 17.71 -1.52 6.54
N ASP A 36 17.11 -1.39 7.73
CA ASP A 36 16.80 -2.53 8.58
C ASP A 36 15.49 -3.21 8.18
N ARG A 37 15.62 -4.39 7.58
CA ARG A 37 14.51 -5.28 7.23
C ARG A 37 13.90 -5.97 8.46
N GLY A 38 14.59 -5.96 9.60
CA GLY A 38 14.17 -6.58 10.87
C GLY A 38 14.43 -8.09 10.96
N ARG A 39 14.77 -8.75 9.84
CA ARG A 39 15.10 -10.18 9.76
C ARG A 39 16.21 -10.43 8.73
N PRO A 40 17.02 -11.51 8.89
CA PRO A 40 18.07 -11.85 7.93
C PRO A 40 17.50 -12.32 6.57
N SER A 41 18.28 -12.18 5.50
CA SER A 41 17.87 -12.48 4.12
C SER A 41 17.28 -13.88 3.94
N TRP A 42 17.86 -14.91 4.57
CA TRP A 42 17.37 -16.28 4.46
C TRP A 42 15.94 -16.44 5.02
N PHE A 43 15.60 -15.70 6.08
CA PHE A 43 14.28 -15.74 6.70
C PHE A 43 13.24 -15.05 5.81
N ILE A 44 13.63 -13.96 5.15
CA ILE A 44 12.81 -13.27 4.15
C ILE A 44 12.52 -14.19 2.97
N LEU A 45 13.55 -14.86 2.43
CA LEU A 45 13.40 -15.83 1.34
C LEU A 45 12.50 -17.00 1.74
N LEU A 46 12.67 -17.52 2.95
CA LEU A 46 11.80 -18.56 3.51
C LEU A 46 10.35 -18.08 3.57
N TRP A 47 10.10 -16.87 4.07
CA TRP A 47 8.75 -16.28 4.09
C TRP A 47 8.16 -16.18 2.70
N TRP A 48 8.90 -15.65 1.73
CA TRP A 48 8.40 -15.51 0.36
C TRP A 48 8.02 -16.85 -0.26
N LEU A 49 8.84 -17.89 -0.04
CA LEU A 49 8.53 -19.25 -0.49
C LEU A 49 7.28 -19.79 0.20
N VAL A 50 7.19 -19.67 1.53
CA VAL A 50 6.05 -20.13 2.32
C VAL A 50 4.77 -19.43 1.89
N GLN A 51 4.78 -18.10 1.75
CA GLN A 51 3.62 -17.35 1.28
C GLN A 51 3.22 -17.77 -0.14
N ALA A 52 4.17 -17.87 -1.07
CA ALA A 52 3.87 -18.23 -2.47
C ALA A 52 3.19 -19.59 -2.62
N ILE A 53 3.45 -20.53 -1.71
CA ILE A 53 2.90 -21.89 -1.73
C ILE A 53 1.66 -21.99 -0.83
N ALA A 54 1.79 -21.67 0.45
CA ALA A 54 0.77 -21.95 1.45
C ALA A 54 -0.48 -21.07 1.32
N PHE A 55 -0.34 -19.81 0.88
CA PHE A 55 -1.49 -18.91 0.74
C PHE A 55 -2.41 -19.33 -0.42
N PRO A 56 -1.92 -19.47 -1.67
CA PRO A 56 -2.77 -19.87 -2.79
C PRO A 56 -3.37 -21.28 -2.65
N LEU A 57 -2.68 -22.20 -1.98
CA LEU A 57 -3.17 -23.57 -1.76
C LEU A 57 -4.14 -23.70 -0.58
N SER A 58 -4.23 -22.67 0.28
CA SER A 58 -5.17 -22.70 1.40
C SER A 58 -6.61 -22.51 0.92
N ILE A 59 -7.53 -23.36 1.40
CA ILE A 59 -8.96 -23.25 1.08
C ILE A 59 -9.48 -21.87 1.51
N HIS A 60 -10.41 -21.33 0.74
CA HIS A 60 -10.91 -19.96 0.90
C HIS A 60 -11.34 -19.61 2.33
N ASN A 61 -12.06 -20.52 3.02
CA ASN A 61 -12.56 -20.27 4.37
C ASN A 61 -11.56 -20.62 5.50
N PHE A 62 -10.36 -21.10 5.17
CA PHE A 62 -9.39 -21.56 6.18
C PHE A 62 -8.54 -20.40 6.74
N ASN A 63 -9.22 -19.38 7.27
CA ASN A 63 -8.58 -18.15 7.77
C ASN A 63 -7.66 -18.40 8.97
N SER A 64 -8.03 -19.32 9.86
CA SER A 64 -7.25 -19.65 11.05
C SER A 64 -5.85 -20.16 10.73
N PHE A 65 -5.71 -20.97 9.67
CA PHE A 65 -4.41 -21.46 9.21
C PHE A 65 -3.50 -20.30 8.75
N ARG A 66 -4.02 -19.40 7.91
CA ARG A 66 -3.26 -18.24 7.43
C ARG A 66 -2.86 -17.30 8.58
N CYS A 67 -3.77 -17.06 9.51
CA CYS A 67 -3.47 -16.25 10.70
C CYS A 67 -2.41 -16.91 11.59
N TRP A 68 -2.50 -18.23 11.83
CA TRP A 68 -1.48 -18.98 12.57
C TRP A 68 -0.11 -18.89 11.88
N LEU A 69 -0.06 -19.09 10.57
CA LEU A 69 1.17 -19.02 9.79
C LEU A 69 1.80 -17.63 9.85
N LEU A 70 1.01 -16.56 9.72
CA LEU A 70 1.51 -15.19 9.86
C LEU A 70 2.07 -14.91 11.26
N ARG A 71 1.41 -15.40 12.32
CA ARG A 71 1.93 -15.29 13.69
C ARG A 71 3.27 -16.03 13.85
N LEU A 72 3.43 -17.20 13.23
CA LEU A 72 4.71 -17.93 13.23
C LEU A 72 5.84 -17.10 12.60
N PHE A 73 5.54 -16.29 11.58
CA PHE A 73 6.47 -15.35 10.95
C PHE A 73 6.54 -13.98 11.63
N GLY A 74 5.95 -13.83 12.81
CA GLY A 74 6.11 -12.66 13.68
C GLY A 74 5.04 -11.58 13.55
N ALA A 75 4.01 -11.77 12.73
CA ALA A 75 2.88 -10.84 12.69
C ALA A 75 2.08 -10.87 14.00
N LYS A 76 1.54 -9.73 14.41
CA LYS A 76 0.62 -9.64 15.54
C LYS A 76 -0.81 -9.66 15.01
N ILE A 77 -1.50 -10.80 15.17
CA ILE A 77 -2.84 -10.99 14.61
C ILE A 77 -3.83 -11.31 15.73
N GLY A 78 -4.89 -10.51 15.84
CA GLY A 78 -5.97 -10.64 16.81
C GLY A 78 -6.90 -11.85 16.60
N GLN A 79 -7.92 -11.95 17.44
CA GLN A 79 -8.97 -12.95 17.38
C GLN A 79 -9.92 -12.71 16.20
N GLY A 80 -10.41 -13.78 15.56
CA GLY A 80 -11.47 -13.66 14.55
C GLY A 80 -11.08 -12.91 13.26
N VAL A 81 -9.78 -12.67 13.04
CA VAL A 81 -9.27 -12.02 11.84
C VAL A 81 -9.49 -12.90 10.61
N VAL A 82 -9.97 -12.30 9.53
CA VAL A 82 -10.18 -12.96 8.23
C VAL A 82 -9.12 -12.43 7.27
N ILE A 83 -8.37 -13.32 6.63
CA ILE A 83 -7.34 -12.96 5.65
C ILE A 83 -7.59 -13.80 4.42
N ARG A 84 -7.77 -13.18 3.26
CA ARG A 84 -8.01 -13.91 2.01
C ARG A 84 -6.75 -14.61 1.49
N PRO A 85 -6.90 -15.72 0.74
CA PRO A 85 -5.76 -16.50 0.24
C PRO A 85 -4.86 -15.72 -0.74
N THR A 86 -5.34 -14.66 -1.37
CA THR A 86 -4.53 -13.85 -2.30
C THR A 86 -3.89 -12.62 -1.66
N ALA A 87 -4.17 -12.32 -0.38
CA ALA A 87 -3.49 -11.24 0.32
C ALA A 87 -1.96 -11.48 0.37
N ARG A 88 -1.19 -10.39 0.38
CA ARG A 88 0.28 -10.42 0.35
C ARG A 88 0.87 -9.52 1.43
N PHE A 89 1.90 -10.02 2.10
CA PHE A 89 2.61 -9.36 3.19
C PHE A 89 4.10 -9.36 2.86
N THR A 90 4.73 -8.18 2.75
CA THR A 90 6.16 -8.09 2.47
C THR A 90 6.98 -8.63 3.64
N TYR A 91 6.78 -8.05 4.84
CA TYR A 91 7.41 -8.43 6.10
C TYR A 91 6.34 -8.62 7.18
N PRO A 92 5.87 -9.85 7.44
CA PRO A 92 4.82 -10.11 8.43
C PRO A 92 5.17 -9.61 9.82
N TRP A 93 6.44 -9.67 10.23
CA TRP A 93 6.91 -9.18 11.53
C TRP A 93 6.83 -7.65 11.72
N LYS A 94 6.43 -6.90 10.68
CA LYS A 94 6.10 -5.47 10.75
C LYS A 94 4.60 -5.21 10.55
N VAL A 95 3.75 -6.21 10.79
CA VAL A 95 2.29 -6.10 10.61
C VAL A 95 1.57 -6.43 11.91
N GLU A 96 0.63 -5.56 12.28
CA GLU A 96 -0.28 -5.73 13.40
C GLU A 96 -1.73 -5.56 12.93
N ILE A 97 -2.60 -6.51 13.26
CA ILE A 97 -4.02 -6.53 12.88
C ILE A 97 -4.85 -6.86 14.13
N GLY A 98 -5.72 -5.95 14.52
CA GLY A 98 -6.62 -6.08 15.66
C GLY A 98 -7.75 -7.08 15.42
N ASP A 99 -8.50 -7.34 16.49
CA ASP A 99 -9.54 -8.37 16.51
C ASP A 99 -10.66 -8.09 15.50
N TYR A 100 -11.22 -9.16 14.95
CA TYR A 100 -12.37 -9.15 14.04
C TYR A 100 -12.19 -8.30 12.78
N SER A 101 -10.95 -8.06 12.37
CA SER A 101 -10.60 -7.30 11.16
C SER A 101 -10.46 -8.20 9.93
N TRP A 102 -10.77 -7.66 8.75
CA TRP A 102 -10.85 -8.41 7.50
C TRP A 102 -9.89 -7.83 6.45
N ILE A 103 -9.07 -8.70 5.87
CA ILE A 103 -8.14 -8.39 4.78
C ILE A 103 -8.61 -9.11 3.51
N GLY A 104 -9.04 -8.32 2.53
CA GLY A 104 -9.64 -8.78 1.28
C GLY A 104 -8.66 -9.41 0.28
N ASP A 105 -9.22 -9.90 -0.83
CA ASP A 105 -8.46 -10.54 -1.90
C ASP A 105 -7.51 -9.53 -2.55
N ASP A 106 -6.30 -9.96 -2.89
CA ASP A 106 -5.28 -9.15 -3.57
C ASP A 106 -4.87 -7.88 -2.81
N VAL A 107 -5.17 -7.79 -1.51
CA VAL A 107 -4.62 -6.73 -0.66
C VAL A 107 -3.13 -6.93 -0.52
N VAL A 108 -2.36 -5.86 -0.74
CA VAL A 108 -0.91 -5.85 -0.55
C VAL A 108 -0.57 -4.96 0.65
N LEU A 109 -0.02 -5.58 1.68
CA LEU A 109 0.61 -4.91 2.82
C LEU A 109 2.11 -4.82 2.55
N TYR A 110 2.52 -3.73 1.90
CA TYR A 110 3.93 -3.47 1.57
C TYR A 110 4.65 -2.87 2.79
N SER A 111 4.90 -3.73 3.78
CA SER A 111 5.38 -3.42 5.13
C SER A 111 6.92 -3.31 5.25
N LEU A 112 7.54 -2.39 4.50
CA LEU A 112 8.94 -2.00 4.75
C LEU A 112 9.11 -1.31 6.12
N GLU A 113 8.07 -0.64 6.61
CA GLU A 113 7.86 -0.19 8.00
C GLU A 113 6.54 -0.77 8.55
N TRP A 114 6.23 -0.51 9.82
CA TRP A 114 5.01 -0.92 10.48
C TRP A 114 3.73 -0.57 9.70
N ILE A 115 2.84 -1.55 9.60
CA ILE A 115 1.44 -1.37 9.24
C ILE A 115 0.62 -1.87 10.42
N ARG A 116 -0.10 -0.94 11.08
CA ARG A 116 -0.96 -1.26 12.22
C ARG A 116 -2.42 -1.03 11.87
N ILE A 117 -3.23 -2.06 12.02
CA ILE A 117 -4.66 -2.05 11.74
C ILE A 117 -5.41 -2.35 13.03
N GLY A 118 -6.32 -1.46 13.42
CA GLY A 118 -7.16 -1.61 14.59
C GLY A 118 -8.17 -2.77 14.51
N CYS A 119 -9.02 -2.87 15.53
CA CYS A 119 -10.08 -3.87 15.61
C CYS A 119 -11.29 -3.49 14.74
N HIS A 120 -12.03 -4.50 14.27
CA HIS A 120 -13.23 -4.34 13.45
C HIS A 120 -13.01 -3.53 12.16
N SER A 121 -11.78 -3.54 11.63
CA SER A 121 -11.41 -2.79 10.44
C SER A 121 -11.40 -3.68 9.21
N VAL A 122 -11.80 -3.13 8.07
CA VAL A 122 -11.91 -3.87 6.81
C VAL A 122 -11.04 -3.19 5.77
N ILE A 123 -10.10 -3.95 5.21
CA ILE A 123 -9.31 -3.57 4.04
C ILE A 123 -9.83 -4.38 2.87
N SER A 124 -10.65 -3.76 2.03
CA SER A 124 -11.26 -4.41 0.88
C SER A 124 -10.24 -4.69 -0.22
N GLN A 125 -10.65 -5.61 -1.10
CA GLN A 125 -9.85 -6.22 -2.14
C GLN A 125 -9.06 -5.22 -2.98
N LYS A 126 -7.89 -5.66 -3.47
CA LYS A 126 -6.97 -4.91 -4.35
C LYS A 126 -6.36 -3.64 -3.75
N SER A 127 -6.61 -3.36 -2.47
CA SER A 127 -6.01 -2.20 -1.82
C SER A 127 -4.51 -2.41 -1.57
N PHE A 128 -3.73 -1.34 -1.74
CA PHE A 128 -2.28 -1.33 -1.58
C PHE A 128 -1.88 -0.36 -0.46
N LEU A 129 -1.37 -0.89 0.64
CA LEU A 129 -0.85 -0.10 1.76
C LEU A 129 0.67 -0.07 1.66
N CYS A 130 1.23 1.10 1.32
CA CYS A 130 2.65 1.29 1.03
C CYS A 130 3.36 2.01 2.16
N THR A 131 4.32 1.37 2.82
CA THR A 131 5.16 2.06 3.82
C THR A 131 6.50 2.52 3.26
N GLY A 132 6.82 2.19 2.00
CA GLY A 132 8.05 2.57 1.32
C GLY A 132 7.87 3.68 0.29
N SER A 133 8.87 4.54 0.17
CA SER A 133 9.04 5.53 -0.89
C SER A 133 10.54 5.78 -1.11
N HIS A 134 10.87 6.83 -1.86
CA HIS A 134 12.24 7.23 -2.10
C HIS A 134 12.36 8.75 -1.98
N ASP A 135 13.53 9.23 -1.56
CA ASP A 135 13.85 10.65 -1.62
C ASP A 135 14.10 11.07 -3.07
N ILE A 136 13.18 11.84 -3.64
CA ILE A 136 13.25 12.33 -5.01
C ILE A 136 14.29 13.43 -5.21
N GLN A 137 14.83 13.99 -4.12
CA GLN A 137 15.89 15.01 -4.14
C GLN A 137 17.28 14.38 -4.08
N ASP A 138 17.38 13.10 -3.73
CA ASP A 138 18.64 12.36 -3.69
C ASP A 138 18.92 11.70 -5.06
N PRO A 139 20.02 12.05 -5.75
CA PRO A 139 20.42 11.38 -6.99
C PRO A 139 20.67 9.88 -6.83
N ALA A 140 20.99 9.39 -5.62
CA ALA A 140 21.12 7.97 -5.34
C ALA A 140 19.78 7.26 -5.10
N PHE A 141 18.66 8.00 -5.07
CA PHE A 141 17.30 7.49 -4.89
C PHE A 141 17.12 6.71 -3.59
N SER A 142 17.66 7.23 -2.49
CA SER A 142 17.62 6.56 -1.18
C SER A 142 16.21 6.16 -0.78
N LEU A 143 16.08 4.96 -0.21
CA LEU A 143 14.82 4.44 0.33
C LEU A 143 14.39 5.29 1.53
N THR A 144 13.11 5.69 1.56
CA THR A 144 12.44 6.28 2.72
C THR A 144 11.30 5.38 3.15
N THR A 145 11.04 5.32 4.46
CA THR A 145 9.94 4.50 4.99
C THR A 145 9.20 5.22 6.09
N ALA A 146 7.89 5.00 6.18
CA ALA A 146 7.06 5.57 7.24
C ALA A 146 5.88 4.66 7.56
N GLU A 147 5.56 4.58 8.85
CA GLU A 147 4.49 3.74 9.39
C GLU A 147 3.12 4.15 8.86
N ILE A 148 2.24 3.16 8.65
CA ILE A 148 0.81 3.38 8.41
C ILE A 148 0.03 2.92 9.64
N ILE A 149 -0.88 3.79 10.13
CA ILE A 149 -1.75 3.50 11.27
C ILE A 149 -3.21 3.61 10.85
N ILE A 150 -3.96 2.53 11.03
CA ILE A 150 -5.39 2.47 10.74
C ILE A 150 -6.13 2.23 12.06
N GLY A 151 -7.04 3.15 12.41
CA GLY A 151 -7.86 3.06 13.62
C GLY A 151 -8.87 1.91 13.62
N ASN A 152 -9.67 1.83 14.68
CA ASN A 152 -10.73 0.82 14.83
C ASN A 152 -11.93 1.15 13.95
N GLY A 153 -12.65 0.14 13.46
CA GLY A 153 -13.90 0.33 12.69
C GLY A 153 -13.71 1.01 11.33
N VAL A 154 -12.46 1.12 10.87
CA VAL A 154 -12.13 1.75 9.58
C VAL A 154 -12.53 0.81 8.45
N TRP A 155 -13.14 1.36 7.41
CA TRP A 155 -13.35 0.63 6.16
C TRP A 155 -12.61 1.31 5.01
N ILE A 156 -11.59 0.64 4.50
CA ILE A 156 -10.95 0.99 3.23
C ILE A 156 -11.62 0.17 2.14
N ALA A 157 -12.42 0.80 1.29
CA ALA A 157 -13.12 0.14 0.20
C ALA A 157 -12.14 -0.31 -0.92
N ALA A 158 -12.68 -0.99 -1.93
CA ALA A 158 -11.85 -1.72 -2.89
C ALA A 158 -10.87 -0.81 -3.64
N ASP A 159 -9.71 -1.38 -4.01
CA ASP A 159 -8.78 -0.80 -4.97
C ASP A 159 -8.20 0.56 -4.53
N CYS A 160 -8.03 0.77 -3.22
CA CYS A 160 -7.47 2.01 -2.67
C CYS A 160 -5.95 1.95 -2.51
N PHE A 161 -5.28 3.09 -2.64
CA PHE A 161 -3.87 3.26 -2.27
C PHE A 161 -3.73 4.05 -0.96
N VAL A 162 -2.84 3.61 -0.07
CA VAL A 162 -2.46 4.35 1.15
C VAL A 162 -0.96 4.60 1.16
N SER A 163 -0.61 5.89 1.21
CA SER A 163 0.78 6.39 1.16
C SER A 163 1.53 6.16 2.48
N PRO A 164 2.89 6.14 2.45
CA PRO A 164 3.69 6.06 3.67
C PRO A 164 3.36 7.19 4.65
N GLY A 165 3.36 6.90 5.95
CA GLY A 165 3.16 7.89 7.01
C GLY A 165 1.70 8.25 7.30
N VAL A 166 0.75 7.69 6.55
CA VAL A 166 -0.68 8.02 6.70
C VAL A 166 -1.27 7.38 7.94
N GLN A 167 -2.00 8.19 8.71
CA GLN A 167 -2.86 7.76 9.80
C GLN A 167 -4.34 7.95 9.43
N ILE A 168 -5.14 6.89 9.54
CA ILE A 168 -6.59 6.93 9.28
C ILE A 168 -7.32 6.76 10.61
N GLY A 169 -8.03 7.81 11.02
CA GLY A 169 -8.76 7.84 12.29
C GLY A 169 -9.88 6.82 12.38
N SER A 170 -10.19 6.38 13.59
CA SER A 170 -11.22 5.36 13.86
C SER A 170 -12.56 5.71 13.22
N ASN A 171 -13.25 4.67 12.75
CA ASN A 171 -14.54 4.72 12.07
C ASN A 171 -14.56 5.48 10.75
N ALA A 172 -13.42 5.91 10.21
CA ALA A 172 -13.38 6.50 8.87
C ALA A 172 -13.74 5.49 7.78
N VAL A 173 -14.24 5.99 6.65
CA VAL A 173 -14.51 5.21 5.44
C VAL A 173 -13.73 5.84 4.30
N ILE A 174 -12.93 5.05 3.61
CA ILE A 174 -12.26 5.44 2.37
C ILE A 174 -13.02 4.79 1.22
N GLY A 175 -13.63 5.62 0.36
CA GLY A 175 -14.39 5.16 -0.79
C GLY A 175 -13.50 4.48 -1.84
N THR A 176 -14.11 3.62 -2.66
CA THR A 176 -13.45 2.79 -3.68
C THR A 176 -12.53 3.62 -4.59
N ARG A 177 -11.38 3.05 -4.96
CA ARG A 177 -10.40 3.68 -5.88
C ARG A 177 -9.87 5.04 -5.42
N SER A 178 -9.77 5.25 -4.11
CA SER A 178 -9.20 6.47 -3.56
C SER A 178 -7.69 6.34 -3.33
N SER A 179 -6.98 7.47 -3.44
CA SER A 179 -5.54 7.56 -3.14
C SER A 179 -5.33 8.43 -1.91
N VAL A 180 -4.97 7.81 -0.79
CA VAL A 180 -4.81 8.47 0.50
C VAL A 180 -3.35 8.90 0.68
N PHE A 181 -3.09 10.19 0.49
CA PHE A 181 -1.75 10.79 0.62
C PHE A 181 -1.55 11.61 1.91
N SER A 182 -2.58 11.73 2.73
CA SER A 182 -2.57 12.54 3.95
C SER A 182 -3.47 11.90 5.01
N ASN A 183 -3.22 12.22 6.28
CA ASN A 183 -4.01 11.71 7.40
C ASN A 183 -5.50 11.97 7.20
N ILE A 184 -6.31 11.00 7.64
CA ILE A 184 -7.76 11.04 7.54
C ILE A 184 -8.36 11.18 8.95
N PRO A 185 -9.20 12.19 9.20
CA PRO A 185 -9.89 12.35 10.47
C PRO A 185 -10.81 11.16 10.80
N ALA A 186 -11.02 10.92 12.09
CA ALA A 186 -11.96 9.90 12.56
C ALA A 186 -13.41 10.21 12.12
N GLN A 187 -14.23 9.16 11.99
CA GLN A 187 -15.65 9.24 11.68
C GLN A 187 -15.99 10.04 10.39
N GLN A 188 -15.08 10.08 9.42
CA GLN A 188 -15.31 10.79 8.16
C GLN A 188 -15.41 9.80 7.01
N VAL A 189 -16.28 10.11 6.06
CA VAL A 189 -16.33 9.43 4.77
C VAL A 189 -15.54 10.26 3.78
N CYS A 190 -14.47 9.66 3.26
CA CYS A 190 -13.50 10.28 2.40
C CYS A 190 -13.41 9.53 1.07
N TRP A 191 -13.20 10.23 -0.04
CA TRP A 191 -12.88 9.58 -1.31
C TRP A 191 -12.17 10.54 -2.27
N GLY A 192 -11.60 9.98 -3.35
CA GLY A 192 -10.96 10.70 -4.45
C GLY A 192 -9.46 10.43 -4.58
N THR A 193 -8.84 11.06 -5.58
CA THR A 193 -7.39 11.06 -5.79
C THR A 193 -6.92 12.51 -5.99
N PRO A 194 -6.38 13.18 -4.95
CA PRO A 194 -6.17 12.68 -3.59
C PRO A 194 -7.49 12.55 -2.79
N ALA A 195 -7.54 11.61 -1.85
CA ALA A 195 -8.71 11.40 -0.98
C ALA A 195 -8.96 12.62 -0.08
N ARG A 196 -10.21 13.05 0.03
CA ARG A 196 -10.63 14.19 0.87
C ARG A 196 -11.88 13.83 1.69
N PRO A 197 -12.06 14.40 2.90
CA PRO A 197 -13.32 14.30 3.63
C PRO A 197 -14.46 14.96 2.85
N HIS A 198 -15.63 14.32 2.85
CA HIS A 198 -16.84 14.86 2.22
C HIS A 198 -17.99 15.02 3.23
N TYR A 199 -18.19 14.04 4.11
CA TYR A 199 -19.21 14.11 5.16
C TYR A 199 -18.88 13.19 6.34
N GLN A 200 -19.46 13.49 7.50
CA GLN A 200 -19.31 12.69 8.70
C GLN A 200 -20.06 11.35 8.54
N ARG A 201 -19.43 10.25 8.92
CA ARG A 201 -20.05 8.93 8.94
C ARG A 201 -21.06 8.86 10.08
N GLU A 202 -22.32 8.67 9.73
CA GLU A 202 -23.40 8.43 10.68
C GLU A 202 -23.73 6.94 10.78
N MET A 203 -23.97 6.46 11.99
CA MET A 203 -24.52 5.12 12.23
C MET A 203 -26.00 5.26 12.48
N ARG A 204 -26.81 4.42 11.82
CA ARG A 204 -28.24 4.33 12.14
C ARG A 204 -28.38 3.83 13.59
N GLN A 205 -29.19 4.52 14.37
CA GLN A 205 -29.66 4.00 15.65
C GLN A 205 -30.68 2.90 15.34
N GLU A 206 -30.54 1.76 16.01
CA GLU A 206 -31.47 0.63 15.90
C GLU A 206 -32.84 0.98 16.50
#